data_AF-A0AAE8HP94-F1
#
_entry.id   AF-A0AAE8HP94-F1
#
_cell.length_a   1.000
_cell.length_b   1.000
_cell.length_c   1.000
_cell.angle_alpha   90.00
_cell.angle_beta   90.00
_cell.angle_gamma   90.00
#
_symmetry.space_group_name_H-M   'P 1'
#
loop_
_entity.id
_entity.type
_entity.pdbx_description
1 polymer ?
#
loop_
_entity_poly.entity_id
_entity_poly.type
_entity_poly.pdbx_seq_one_letter_code
_entity_poly.pdbx_strand_id
1 'polypeptide(L)' 'MKTDDPCIGVCQWDGRTGWCLGCGRTVPEIRAWRKMTPYRKTALVRDLPRRIRQIAAVQAQAGPGRT' A
#
# COMPACT_ATOMS: atom_id res chain seq x y z
N MET A 1 -6.79 15.51 -7.77
CA MET A 1 -6.60 14.09 -8.13
C MET A 1 -5.52 14.05 -9.19
N LYS A 2 -4.29 13.59 -8.89
CA LYS A 2 -3.23 13.50 -9.91
C LYS A 2 -3.35 12.13 -10.57
N THR A 3 -3.43 12.09 -11.91
CA THR A 3 -3.54 10.88 -12.75
C THR A 3 -2.44 9.84 -12.50
N ASP A 4 -1.34 10.22 -11.84
CA ASP A 4 -0.19 9.38 -11.54
C ASP A 4 -0.26 8.67 -10.17
N ASP A 5 -1.28 8.94 -9.34
CA ASP A 5 -1.39 8.32 -8.01
C ASP A 5 -2.19 7.01 -8.06
N PRO A 6 -1.61 5.84 -7.77
CA PRO A 6 -2.29 4.54 -7.72
C PRO A 6 -3.24 4.38 -6.52
N CYS A 7 -3.70 5.48 -5.91
CA CYS A 7 -4.63 5.45 -4.79
C CYS A 7 -6.07 5.25 -5.29
N ILE A 8 -6.70 4.16 -4.87
CA ILE A 8 -8.10 3.84 -5.19
C ILE A 8 -9.13 4.55 -4.29
N GLY A 9 -8.70 5.53 -3.49
CA GLY A 9 -9.57 6.23 -2.54
C GLY A 9 -9.93 5.44 -1.27
N VAL A 10 -9.46 4.20 -1.16
CA VAL A 10 -9.66 3.34 0.02
C VAL A 10 -8.40 3.37 0.87
N CYS A 11 -8.51 3.97 2.06
CA CYS A 11 -7.45 4.06 3.05
C CYS A 11 -7.76 3.08 4.18
N GLN A 12 -7.25 1.85 4.06
CA GLN A 12 -7.40 0.79 5.06
C GLN A 12 -6.02 0.23 5.34
N TRP A 13 -5.57 0.16 6.59
CA TRP A 13 -4.22 -0.29 6.92
C TRP A 13 -4.23 -1.65 7.58
N ASP A 14 -3.28 -2.49 7.20
CA ASP A 14 -2.97 -3.73 7.90
C ASP A 14 -2.19 -3.41 9.19
N GLY A 15 -2.76 -3.76 10.34
CA GLY A 15 -2.15 -3.49 11.65
C GLY A 15 -0.87 -4.28 11.93
N ARG A 16 -0.51 -5.26 11.10
CA ARG A 16 0.71 -6.08 11.27
C ARG A 16 1.88 -5.58 10.42
N THR A 17 1.62 -5.18 9.18
CA THR A 17 2.61 -4.77 8.19
C THR A 17 2.68 -3.25 8.00
N GLY A 18 1.65 -2.52 8.43
CA GLY A 18 1.56 -1.06 8.25
C GLY A 18 1.32 -0.64 6.79
N TRP A 19 0.95 -1.58 5.93
CA TRP A 19 0.63 -1.33 4.53
C TRP A 19 -0.85 -1.04 4.31
N CYS A 20 -1.16 -0.17 3.36
CA CYS A 20 -2.53 0.06 2.94
C CYS A 20 -3.06 -1.17 2.17
N LEU A 21 -4.18 -1.76 2.60
CA LEU A 21 -4.87 -2.86 1.93
C LEU A 21 -5.37 -2.46 0.53
N GLY A 22 -5.67 -1.18 0.32
CA GLY A 22 -6.15 -0.68 -0.97
C GLY A 22 -5.04 -0.48 -2.00
N CYS A 23 -4.04 0.34 -1.63
CA CYS A 23 -2.98 0.74 -2.57
C CYS A 23 -1.60 0.14 -2.26
N GLY A 24 -1.42 -0.63 -1.19
CA GLY A 24 -0.14 -1.26 -0.83
C GLY A 24 0.94 -0.30 -0.31
N ARG A 25 0.59 0.98 -0.10
CA ARG A 25 1.50 2.03 0.39
C ARG A 25 1.47 2.18 1.89
N THR A 26 2.61 2.57 2.46
CA THR A 26 2.69 3.04 3.85
C THR A 26 2.35 4.53 3.97
N VAL A 27 1.97 4.97 5.17
CA VAL A 27 1.77 6.39 5.51
C VAL A 27 2.98 7.28 5.14
N PRO A 28 4.24 6.93 5.49
CA PRO A 28 5.40 7.73 5.08
C PRO A 28 5.56 7.82 3.56
N GLU A 29 5.27 6.76 2.80
CA GLU A 29 5.32 6.81 1.33
C GLU A 29 4.26 7.74 0.74
N ILE A 30 3.04 7.74 1.30
CA ILE A 30 1.97 8.67 0.88
C ILE A 30 2.36 10.13 1.17
N ARG A 31 2.93 10.41 2.36
CA ARG A 31 3.44 11.76 2.69
C ARG A 31 4.61 12.19 1.80
N ALA A 32 5.52 11.26 1.52
CA ALA A 32 6.69 11.51 0.68
C ALA A 32 6.36 11.56 -0.81
N TRP A 33 5.18 11.10 -1.26
CA TRP A 33 4.81 11.00 -2.67
C TRP A 33 5.00 12.30 -3.45
N ARG A 34 4.62 13.45 -2.84
CA ARG A 34 4.79 14.77 -3.46
C ARG A 34 6.26 15.17 -3.60
N LYS A 35 7.14 14.66 -2.73
CA LYS A 35 8.58 14.95 -2.68
C LYS A 35 9.42 13.86 -3.36
N MET A 36 8.82 12.75 -3.80
CA MET A 36 9.53 11.65 -4.46
C MET A 36 9.90 11.99 -5.90
N THR A 37 11.09 11.55 -6.30
CA THR A 37 11.55 11.59 -7.69
C THR A 37 10.72 10.64 -8.56
N PRO A 38 10.54 10.93 -9.86
CA PRO A 38 9.76 10.09 -10.77
C PRO A 38 10.27 8.65 -10.80
N TYR A 39 11.59 8.43 -10.74
CA TYR A 39 12.16 7.09 -10.64
C TYR A 39 11.67 6.31 -9.41
N ARG A 40 11.69 6.94 -8.22
CA ARG A 40 11.18 6.29 -7.00
C ARG A 40 9.68 6.02 -7.08
N LYS A 41 8.92 6.91 -7.72
CA LYS A 41 7.49 6.70 -7.94
C LYS A 41 7.24 5.45 -8.78
N THR A 42 7.92 5.31 -9.91
CA THR A 42 7.80 4.15 -10.79
C THR A 42 8.22 2.87 -10.09
N ALA A 43 9.36 2.87 -9.39
CA ALA A 43 9.80 1.71 -8.62
C ALA A 43 8.75 1.29 -7.56
N LEU A 44 8.20 2.27 -6.86
CA LEU A 44 7.20 2.03 -5.83
C LEU A 44 5.90 1.49 -6.41
N VAL A 45 5.40 2.08 -7.50
CA VAL A 45 4.21 1.59 -8.24
C VAL A 45 4.41 0.15 -8.71
N ARG A 46 5.61 -0.23 -9.17
CA ARG A 46 5.95 -1.61 -9.56
C ARG A 46 5.96 -2.58 -8.38
N ASP A 47 6.27 -2.12 -7.18
CA ASP A 47 6.25 -2.96 -5.97
C ASP A 47 4.84 -3.13 -5.37
N LEU A 48 3.90 -2.19 -5.61
CA LEU A 48 2.56 -2.26 -5.02
C LEU A 48 1.81 -3.58 -5.27
N PRO A 49 1.76 -4.14 -6.50
CA PRO A 49 1.10 -5.42 -6.75
C PRO A 49 1.71 -6.55 -5.93
N ARG A 50 3.03 -6.54 -5.77
CA ARG A 50 3.75 -7.54 -4.96
C ARG A 50 3.39 -7.41 -3.49
N ARG A 51 3.33 -6.19 -2.97
CA ARG A 51 2.91 -5.91 -1.58
C ARG A 51 1.46 -6.31 -1.34
N ILE A 52 0.54 -6.00 -2.26
CA ILE A 52 -0.87 -6.41 -2.17
C ILE A 52 -0.99 -7.94 -2.10
N ARG A 53 -0.20 -8.69 -2.89
CA ARG A 53 -0.16 -10.16 -2.80
C ARG A 53 0.37 -10.63 -1.44
N GLN A 54 1.39 -9.96 -0.88
CA GLN A 54 1.88 -10.27 0.46
C GLN A 54 0.85 -9.96 1.54
N ILE A 55 0.15 -8.84 1.44
CA ILE A 55 -0.96 -8.48 2.33
C ILE A 55 -2.05 -9.54 2.25
N ALA A 56 -2.48 -9.93 1.06
CA ALA A 56 -3.49 -10.98 0.87
C ALA A 56 -3.03 -12.32 1.49
N ALA A 57 -1.75 -12.68 1.33
CA ALA A 57 -1.17 -13.87 1.95
C ALA A 57 -1.12 -13.77 3.48
N VAL A 58 -0.76 -12.60 4.03
CA VAL A 58 -0.73 -12.35 5.49
C VAL A 58 -2.15 -12.31 6.08
N GLN A 59 -3.11 -11.74 5.36
CA GLN A 59 -4.53 -11.70 5.73
C GLN A 59 -5.16 -13.09 5.68
N ALA A 60 -4.78 -13.94 4.71
CA ALA A 60 -5.19 -15.35 4.69
C ALA A 60 -4.65 -16.15 5.90
N GLN A 61 -3.46 -15.81 6.39
CA GLN A 61 -2.88 -16.41 7.60
C GLN A 61 -3.42 -15.78 8.89
N ALA A 62 -3.88 -14.54 8.83
CA ALA A 62 -4.63 -13.88 9.88
C ALA A 62 -6.12 -14.29 9.76
N GLY A 63 -6.41 -15.57 10.01
CA GLY A 63 -7.79 -16.04 10.18
C GLY A 63 -8.60 -15.14 11.13
N PRO A 64 -9.94 -15.16 11.06
CA PRO A 64 -10.83 -14.19 11.69
C PRO A 64 -10.71 -14.29 13.21
N GLY A 65 -9.80 -13.50 13.77
CA GLY A 65 -9.44 -13.58 15.17
C GLY A 65 -9.43 -12.20 15.79
N ARG A 66 -10.63 -11.62 15.98
CA ARG A 66 -10.89 -10.73 17.10
C ARG A 66 -12.39 -10.60 17.38
N THR A 67 -12.85 -11.42 18.32
CA THR A 67 -13.93 -11.12 19.27
C THR A 67 -13.66 -9.83 20.03
#